data_AF-A0A6F9BK67-F1
#
_entry.id   AF-A0A6F9BK67-F1
#
_cell.length_a   1.000
_cell.length_b   1.000
_cell.length_c   1.000
_cell.angle_alpha   90.00
_cell.angle_beta   90.00
_cell.angle_gamma   90.00
#
_symmetry.space_group_name_H-M   'P 1'
#
loop_
_entity.id
_entity.type
_entity.pdbx_description
1 polymer ?
#
loop_
_entity_poly.entity_id
_entity_poly.type
_entity_poly.pdbx_seq_one_letter_code
_entity_poly.pdbx_strand_id
1 'polypeptide(L)'
;MDAAPADSKPGPVQLCVGECRPDLKTHSAQLYAFVMPSVQGLSPSRGPESGGTKVTIMGENLGAGSSVTVLFGNQTCEFYGRTMTEIVCYSAPSLTGVGSVQISVSVDRAQVKESLSFDYIEDPTVQRIEPEWSIASGHTPLMVTGTNLDVVQEPRMRVKYGGRESV
;
A
#
# COMPACT_ATOMS: atom_id res chain seq x y z
N MET A 1 -19.92 12.85 16.30
CA MET A 1 -19.27 13.87 15.44
C MET A 1 -19.81 13.65 14.05
N ASP A 2 -20.66 14.55 13.59
CA ASP A 2 -21.23 14.50 12.25
C ASP A 2 -20.19 14.86 11.18
N ALA A 3 -20.44 14.47 9.94
CA ALA A 3 -19.56 14.78 8.82
C ALA A 3 -19.51 16.29 8.57
N ALA A 4 -18.30 16.83 8.36
CA ALA A 4 -18.14 18.23 8.00
C ALA A 4 -18.59 18.46 6.54
N PRO A 5 -19.28 19.58 6.23
CA PRO A 5 -19.59 19.96 4.86
C PRO A 5 -18.31 20.13 4.01
N ALA A 6 -18.40 19.87 2.70
CA ALA A 6 -17.27 19.89 1.77
C ALA A 6 -16.50 21.23 1.71
N ASP A 7 -17.16 22.35 2.04
CA ASP A 7 -16.57 23.70 2.03
C ASP A 7 -16.17 24.21 3.42
N SER A 8 -15.97 23.30 4.38
CA SER A 8 -15.59 23.67 5.74
C SER A 8 -14.19 24.28 5.76
N LYS A 9 -14.10 25.59 6.07
CA LYS A 9 -12.82 26.25 6.28
C LYS A 9 -12.12 25.68 7.52
N PRO A 10 -10.78 25.57 7.51
CA PRO A 10 -10.04 25.16 8.69
C PRO A 10 -10.33 26.08 9.90
N GLY A 11 -10.45 25.50 11.08
CA GLY A 11 -10.81 26.21 12.30
C GLY A 11 -10.07 25.70 13.53
N PRO A 12 -9.94 26.50 14.60
CA PRO A 12 -9.26 26.05 15.81
C PRO A 12 -10.10 24.99 16.54
N VAL A 13 -9.41 24.04 17.18
CA VAL A 13 -10.04 23.09 18.10
C VAL A 13 -10.30 23.82 19.42
N GLN A 14 -11.55 23.78 19.90
CA GLN A 14 -11.93 24.32 21.21
C GLN A 14 -11.90 23.22 22.26
N LEU A 15 -11.25 23.50 23.40
CA LEU A 15 -11.27 22.66 24.59
C LEU A 15 -11.93 23.42 25.74
N CYS A 16 -12.82 22.75 26.48
CA CYS A 16 -13.45 23.29 27.68
C CYS A 16 -13.17 22.38 28.89
N VAL A 17 -12.95 22.98 30.05
CA VAL A 17 -12.84 22.26 31.32
C VAL A 17 -14.16 22.39 32.09
N GLY A 18 -15.00 21.36 32.03
CA GLY A 18 -16.35 21.41 32.61
C GLY A 18 -17.29 22.27 31.77
N GLU A 19 -17.80 23.37 32.33
CA GLU A 19 -18.62 24.33 31.60
C GLU A 19 -17.74 25.20 30.67
N CYS A 20 -18.19 25.44 29.43
CA CYS A 20 -17.48 26.29 28.45
C CYS A 20 -17.57 27.79 28.75
N ARG A 21 -17.26 28.19 30.00
CA ARG A 21 -17.16 29.60 30.40
C ARG A 21 -15.92 30.25 29.77
N PRO A 22 -15.91 31.58 29.56
CA PRO A 22 -14.79 32.26 28.90
C PRO A 22 -13.41 32.03 29.55
N ASP A 23 -13.39 31.85 30.86
CA ASP A 23 -12.21 31.58 31.70
C ASP A 23 -11.77 30.10 31.70
N LEU A 24 -12.66 29.17 31.32
CA LEU A 24 -12.43 27.72 31.33
C LEU A 24 -12.38 27.10 29.93
N LYS A 25 -12.16 27.94 28.89
CA LYS A 25 -12.02 27.50 27.51
C LYS A 25 -10.71 27.97 26.89
N THR A 26 -10.17 27.16 25.99
CA THR A 26 -8.99 27.52 25.19
C THR A 26 -9.14 27.02 23.76
N HIS A 27 -8.35 27.58 22.86
CA HIS A 27 -8.31 27.23 21.44
C HIS A 27 -6.90 26.77 21.04
N SER A 28 -6.82 25.83 20.12
CA SER A 28 -5.54 25.47 19.51
C SER A 28 -4.94 26.64 18.72
N ALA A 29 -3.61 26.78 18.73
CA ALA A 29 -2.92 27.77 17.92
C ALA A 29 -2.96 27.40 16.42
N GLN A 30 -2.89 26.11 16.11
CA GLN A 30 -3.04 25.57 14.77
C GLN A 30 -4.52 25.40 14.40
N LEU A 31 -4.81 25.47 13.10
CA LEU A 31 -6.13 25.18 12.55
C LEU A 31 -6.24 23.70 12.21
N TYR A 32 -7.41 23.14 12.48
CA TYR A 32 -7.82 21.81 12.05
C TYR A 32 -8.60 21.92 10.74
N ALA A 33 -8.20 21.15 9.74
CA ALA A 33 -8.82 21.14 8.41
C ALA A 33 -9.62 19.84 8.19
N PHE A 34 -10.75 19.96 7.49
CA PHE A 34 -11.51 18.82 7.00
C PHE A 34 -11.21 18.67 5.51
N VAL A 35 -10.80 17.47 5.11
CA VAL A 35 -10.46 17.14 3.73
C VAL A 35 -11.13 15.84 3.33
N MET A 36 -11.35 15.66 2.03
CA MET A 36 -11.85 14.41 1.47
C MET A 36 -10.70 13.68 0.77
N PRO A 37 -10.36 12.44 1.18
CA PRO A 37 -9.40 11.62 0.46
C PRO A 37 -9.98 11.15 -0.87
N SER A 38 -9.16 11.13 -1.91
CA SER A 38 -9.52 10.62 -3.24
C SER A 38 -8.35 9.86 -3.84
N VAL A 39 -8.63 8.76 -4.54
CA VAL A 39 -7.61 7.98 -5.27
C VAL A 39 -7.72 8.22 -6.77
N GLN A 40 -6.59 8.18 -7.47
CA GLN A 40 -6.49 8.47 -8.90
C GLN A 40 -5.87 7.32 -9.70
N GLY A 41 -4.99 6.54 -9.08
CA GLY A 41 -4.33 5.43 -9.75
C GLY A 41 -3.49 4.60 -8.79
N LEU A 42 -2.92 3.52 -9.31
CA LEU A 42 -2.01 2.65 -8.57
C LEU A 42 -0.92 2.09 -9.49
N SER A 43 0.24 1.76 -8.90
CA SER A 43 1.34 1.12 -9.61
C SER A 43 2.10 0.17 -8.70
N PRO A 44 2.45 -1.05 -9.16
CA PRO A 44 2.03 -1.66 -10.43
C PRO A 44 0.54 -2.05 -10.41
N SER A 45 -0.08 -2.15 -11.60
CA SER A 45 -1.50 -2.54 -11.74
C SER A 45 -1.77 -4.04 -11.75
N ARG A 46 -0.71 -4.84 -11.63
CA ARG A 46 -0.78 -6.30 -11.63
C ARG A 46 0.34 -6.91 -10.79
N GLY A 47 0.15 -8.14 -10.34
CA GLY A 47 1.17 -8.90 -9.62
C GLY A 47 0.80 -10.37 -9.41
N PRO A 48 1.72 -11.19 -8.88
CA PRO A 48 1.50 -12.62 -8.67
C PRO A 48 0.32 -12.90 -7.73
N GLU A 49 -0.44 -13.97 -8.00
CA GLU A 49 -1.55 -14.41 -7.14
C GLU A 49 -1.11 -14.79 -5.73
N SER A 50 0.16 -15.18 -5.54
CA SER A 50 0.78 -15.38 -4.23
C SER A 50 0.90 -14.10 -3.40
N GLY A 51 0.67 -12.90 -3.96
CA GLY A 51 0.75 -11.62 -3.26
C GLY A 51 2.19 -11.10 -3.12
N GLY A 52 2.42 -10.27 -2.11
CA GLY A 52 3.73 -9.65 -1.82
C GLY A 52 4.14 -8.53 -2.77
N THR A 53 3.24 -8.08 -3.65
CA THR A 53 3.53 -6.99 -4.60
C THR A 53 3.49 -5.65 -3.86
N LYS A 54 4.55 -4.84 -3.96
CA LYS A 54 4.59 -3.50 -3.37
C LYS A 54 3.81 -2.53 -4.26
N VAL A 55 2.60 -2.19 -3.84
CA VAL A 55 1.69 -1.30 -4.58
C VAL A 55 1.74 0.10 -3.98
N THR A 56 1.86 1.09 -4.86
CA THR A 56 1.73 2.52 -4.56
C THR A 56 0.43 3.03 -5.12
N ILE A 57 -0.50 3.41 -4.26
CA ILE A 57 -1.78 4.05 -4.60
C ILE A 57 -1.56 5.56 -4.53
N MET A 58 -1.88 6.27 -5.61
CA MET A 58 -1.69 7.71 -5.77
C MET A 58 -3.04 8.45 -5.69
N GLY A 59 -3.02 9.65 -5.12
CA GLY A 59 -4.23 10.46 -4.97
C GLY A 59 -4.01 11.75 -4.18
N GLU A 60 -5.04 12.20 -3.49
CA GLU A 60 -5.05 13.44 -2.69
C GLU A 60 -5.57 13.18 -1.27
N ASN A 61 -5.04 13.92 -0.31
CA ASN A 61 -5.39 13.88 1.11
C ASN A 61 -5.32 12.47 1.74
N LEU A 62 -4.53 11.56 1.16
CA LEU A 62 -4.46 10.16 1.59
C LEU A 62 -3.82 9.98 2.97
N GLY A 63 -3.03 10.96 3.40
CA GLY A 63 -2.38 11.03 4.70
C GLY A 63 -3.26 11.60 5.81
N ALA A 64 -4.50 12.01 5.50
CA ALA A 64 -5.43 12.54 6.49
C ALA A 64 -5.93 11.45 7.47
N GLY A 65 -6.51 11.88 8.59
CA GLY A 65 -7.09 10.97 9.57
C GLY A 65 -6.06 10.18 10.38
N SER A 66 -6.52 9.21 11.16
CA SER A 66 -5.67 8.43 12.08
C SER A 66 -5.29 7.05 11.52
N SER A 67 -6.23 6.37 10.88
CA SER A 67 -6.02 5.04 10.28
C SER A 67 -6.35 5.02 8.79
N VAL A 68 -5.72 4.09 8.09
CA VAL A 68 -6.04 3.76 6.70
C VAL A 68 -6.22 2.25 6.58
N THR A 69 -7.14 1.83 5.71
CA THR A 69 -7.33 0.43 5.33
C THR A 69 -7.44 0.36 3.83
N VAL A 70 -6.68 -0.55 3.23
CA VAL A 70 -6.71 -0.82 1.78
C VAL A 70 -7.06 -2.28 1.61
N LEU A 71 -8.10 -2.57 0.83
CA LEU A 71 -8.53 -3.94 0.53
C LEU A 71 -8.39 -4.22 -0.96
N PHE A 72 -7.81 -5.36 -1.30
CA PHE A 72 -7.75 -5.94 -2.64
C PHE A 72 -8.83 -7.02 -2.70
N GLY A 73 -10.00 -6.69 -3.25
CA GLY A 73 -11.21 -7.46 -3.02
C GLY A 73 -11.55 -7.47 -1.54
N ASN A 74 -11.55 -8.66 -0.92
CA ASN A 74 -11.79 -8.84 0.51
C ASN A 74 -10.50 -8.99 1.34
N GLN A 75 -9.33 -8.88 0.71
CA GLN A 75 -8.05 -9.13 1.36
C GLN A 75 -7.38 -7.83 1.76
N THR A 76 -6.91 -7.75 3.00
CA THR A 76 -6.24 -6.55 3.51
C THR A 76 -4.82 -6.44 2.93
N CYS A 77 -4.50 -5.28 2.37
CA CYS A 77 -3.14 -4.95 1.95
C CYS A 77 -2.29 -4.63 3.20
N GLU A 78 -1.11 -5.23 3.31
CA GLU A 78 -0.21 -4.99 4.44
C GLU A 78 0.38 -3.59 4.37
N PHE A 79 -0.03 -2.73 5.31
CA PHE A 79 0.35 -1.32 5.31
C PHE A 79 1.87 -1.13 5.47
N TYR A 80 2.47 -0.32 4.60
CA TYR A 80 3.88 0.07 4.69
C TYR A 80 4.03 1.53 5.10
N GLY A 81 3.28 2.43 4.46
CA GLY A 81 3.38 3.86 4.74
C GLY A 81 2.38 4.68 3.92
N ARG A 82 2.20 5.96 4.28
CA ARG A 82 1.42 6.91 3.50
C ARG A 82 1.91 8.34 3.65
N THR A 83 1.65 9.15 2.64
CA THR A 83 1.83 10.61 2.61
C THR A 83 0.50 11.26 2.22
N MET A 84 0.46 12.58 2.04
CA MET A 84 -0.75 13.23 1.54
C MET A 84 -1.13 12.82 0.11
N THR A 85 -0.19 12.28 -0.67
CA THR A 85 -0.40 11.95 -2.08
C THR A 85 -0.30 10.46 -2.39
N GLU A 86 0.18 9.64 -1.45
CA GLU A 86 0.46 8.23 -1.70
C GLU A 86 0.12 7.33 -0.50
N ILE A 87 -0.33 6.11 -0.78
CA ILE A 87 -0.36 4.99 0.17
C ILE A 87 0.46 3.86 -0.43
N VAL A 88 1.38 3.30 0.35
CA VAL A 88 2.20 2.15 -0.03
C VAL A 88 1.82 0.97 0.86
N CYS A 89 1.59 -0.18 0.23
CA CYS A 89 1.27 -1.42 0.93
C CYS A 89 1.68 -2.64 0.11
N TYR A 90 1.69 -3.82 0.73
CA TYR A 90 1.98 -5.09 0.07
C TYR A 90 0.69 -5.91 -0.12
N SER A 91 0.45 -6.37 -1.35
CA SER A 91 -0.72 -7.20 -1.65
C SER A 91 -0.69 -8.49 -0.83
N ALA A 92 -1.85 -8.91 -0.32
CA ALA A 92 -2.00 -10.24 0.27
C ALA A 92 -2.16 -11.30 -0.84
N PRO A 93 -2.00 -12.60 -0.52
CA PRO A 93 -2.35 -13.66 -1.46
C PRO A 93 -3.83 -13.58 -1.88
N SER A 94 -4.09 -13.81 -3.16
CA SER A 94 -5.44 -13.87 -3.71
C SER A 94 -6.17 -15.13 -3.23
N LEU A 95 -7.39 -14.97 -2.70
CA LEU A 95 -8.24 -16.12 -2.34
C LEU A 95 -8.97 -16.73 -3.54
N THR A 96 -9.08 -15.98 -4.64
CA THR A 96 -9.78 -16.38 -5.86
C THR A 96 -8.82 -16.78 -6.97
N GLY A 97 -7.51 -16.74 -6.70
CA GLY A 97 -6.44 -16.97 -7.68
C GLY A 97 -6.31 -15.82 -8.69
N VAL A 98 -5.86 -16.17 -9.89
CA VAL A 98 -5.75 -15.27 -11.05
C VAL A 98 -7.06 -14.56 -11.37
N GLY A 99 -6.99 -13.25 -11.56
CA GLY A 99 -8.13 -12.42 -11.94
C GLY A 99 -8.05 -11.00 -11.41
N SER A 100 -8.95 -10.16 -11.92
CA SER A 100 -9.05 -8.76 -11.51
C SER A 100 -9.84 -8.61 -10.21
N VAL A 101 -9.32 -7.81 -9.28
CA VAL A 101 -10.01 -7.43 -8.05
C VAL A 101 -10.17 -5.91 -7.96
N GLN A 102 -11.27 -5.48 -7.34
CA GLN A 102 -11.47 -4.07 -7.01
C GLN A 102 -10.67 -3.70 -5.75
N ILE A 103 -10.01 -2.56 -5.77
CA ILE A 103 -9.37 -1.97 -4.59
C ILE A 103 -10.33 -0.98 -3.95
N SER A 104 -10.52 -1.12 -2.64
CA SER A 104 -11.19 -0.11 -1.81
C SER A 104 -10.22 0.49 -0.80
N VAL A 105 -10.39 1.79 -0.55
CA VAL A 105 -9.58 2.55 0.41
C VAL A 105 -10.51 3.22 1.42
N SER A 106 -10.19 3.07 2.69
CA SER A 106 -10.89 3.71 3.80
C SER A 106 -9.91 4.50 4.65
N VAL A 107 -10.28 5.71 5.06
CA VAL A 107 -9.53 6.53 6.01
C VAL A 107 -10.43 6.80 7.21
N ASP A 108 -10.05 6.29 8.39
CA ASP A 108 -10.92 6.22 9.57
C ASP A 108 -12.32 5.64 9.24
N ARG A 109 -13.37 6.48 9.27
CA ARG A 109 -14.74 6.12 8.92
C ARG A 109 -15.14 6.51 7.50
N ALA A 110 -14.29 7.24 6.79
CA ALA A 110 -14.55 7.68 5.43
C ALA A 110 -14.18 6.58 4.45
N GLN A 111 -15.13 6.19 3.60
CA GLN A 111 -14.88 5.35 2.44
C GLN A 111 -14.57 6.24 1.25
N VAL A 112 -13.45 6.01 0.58
CA VAL A 112 -13.14 6.66 -0.70
C VAL A 112 -14.09 6.09 -1.74
N LYS A 113 -14.68 6.97 -2.56
CA LYS A 113 -15.76 6.59 -3.50
C LYS A 113 -15.20 5.93 -4.76
N GLU A 114 -14.06 6.39 -5.22
CA GLU A 114 -13.36 5.87 -6.38
C GLU A 114 -12.81 4.48 -6.06
N SER A 115 -13.05 3.53 -6.97
CA SER A 115 -12.42 2.22 -6.93
C SER A 115 -11.34 2.13 -8.00
N LEU A 116 -10.28 1.40 -7.68
CA LEU A 116 -9.24 1.03 -8.64
C LEU A 116 -9.30 -0.48 -8.88
N SER A 117 -8.58 -1.00 -9.86
CA SER A 117 -8.47 -2.44 -10.11
C SER A 117 -7.02 -2.91 -10.05
N PHE A 118 -6.83 -4.13 -9.57
CA PHE A 118 -5.55 -4.82 -9.60
C PHE A 118 -5.72 -6.22 -10.17
N ASP A 119 -4.86 -6.58 -11.12
CA ASP A 119 -4.91 -7.88 -11.78
C ASP A 119 -3.93 -8.84 -11.11
N TYR A 120 -4.45 -9.84 -10.40
CA TYR A 120 -3.66 -11.00 -10.02
C TYR A 120 -3.39 -11.86 -11.25
N ILE A 121 -2.13 -12.18 -11.49
CA ILE A 121 -1.69 -13.05 -12.59
C ILE A 121 -0.99 -14.29 -12.03
N GLU A 122 -0.73 -15.27 -12.91
CA GLU A 122 0.01 -16.48 -12.53
C GLU A 122 1.39 -16.15 -11.94
N ASP A 123 1.77 -16.92 -10.92
CA ASP A 123 3.07 -16.78 -10.28
C ASP A 123 4.24 -16.96 -11.27
N PRO A 124 5.35 -16.23 -11.08
CA PRO A 124 6.52 -16.35 -11.94
C PRO A 124 7.16 -17.73 -11.81
N THR A 125 7.61 -18.30 -12.94
CA THR A 125 8.34 -19.57 -12.95
C THR A 125 9.76 -19.37 -13.45
N VAL A 126 10.72 -20.10 -12.87
CA VAL A 126 12.07 -20.23 -13.40
C VAL A 126 12.16 -21.55 -14.14
N GLN A 127 12.55 -21.51 -15.41
CA GLN A 127 12.64 -22.70 -16.26
C GLN A 127 14.08 -23.14 -16.48
N ARG A 128 15.01 -22.19 -16.66
CA ARG A 128 16.43 -22.51 -16.91
C ARG A 128 17.33 -21.45 -16.32
N ILE A 129 18.51 -21.88 -15.91
CA ILE A 129 19.65 -21.04 -15.55
C ILE A 129 20.83 -21.39 -16.45
N GLU A 130 21.62 -20.40 -16.85
CA GLU A 130 22.86 -20.63 -17.60
C GLU A 130 23.95 -19.64 -17.18
N PRO A 131 25.18 -20.13 -16.88
CA PRO A 131 25.56 -21.54 -16.72
C PRO A 131 24.93 -22.23 -15.50
N GLU A 132 24.91 -23.57 -15.48
CA GLU A 132 24.47 -24.39 -14.34
C GLU A 132 25.54 -24.54 -13.23
N TRP A 133 26.54 -23.66 -13.25
CA TRP A 133 27.67 -23.70 -12.33
C TRP A 133 28.18 -22.28 -12.03
N SER A 134 28.81 -22.14 -10.88
CA SER A 134 29.49 -20.91 -10.45
C SER A 134 30.65 -21.28 -9.53
N ILE A 135 31.41 -20.28 -9.08
CA ILE A 135 32.50 -20.42 -8.11
C ILE A 135 32.02 -20.10 -6.70
N ALA A 136 32.71 -20.61 -5.68
CA ALA A 136 32.33 -20.40 -4.27
C ALA A 136 32.27 -18.92 -3.85
N SER A 137 33.01 -18.03 -4.52
CA SER A 137 32.98 -16.59 -4.30
C SER A 137 31.77 -15.87 -4.93
N GLY A 138 30.99 -16.57 -5.76
CA GLY A 138 29.83 -16.01 -6.46
C GLY A 138 30.21 -14.92 -7.47
N HIS A 139 29.30 -13.94 -7.63
CA HIS A 139 29.46 -12.76 -8.50
C HIS A 139 29.68 -13.06 -9.99
N THR A 140 29.37 -14.27 -10.44
CA THR A 140 29.35 -14.62 -11.87
C THR A 140 27.97 -14.31 -12.46
N PRO A 141 27.88 -13.77 -13.69
CA PRO A 141 26.59 -13.56 -14.33
C PRO A 141 25.87 -14.89 -14.56
N LEU A 142 24.56 -14.90 -14.33
CA LEU A 142 23.67 -16.02 -14.61
C LEU A 142 22.50 -15.49 -15.46
N MET A 143 22.26 -16.14 -16.59
CA MET A 143 21.06 -15.92 -17.38
C MET A 143 19.94 -16.79 -16.82
N VAL A 144 18.83 -16.17 -16.43
CA VAL A 144 17.64 -16.87 -15.93
C VAL A 144 16.51 -16.68 -16.94
N THR A 145 15.91 -17.78 -17.39
CA THR A 145 14.74 -17.76 -18.29
C THR A 145 13.54 -18.39 -17.61
N GLY A 146 12.34 -17.87 -17.87
CA GLY A 146 11.13 -18.22 -17.15
C GLY A 146 9.90 -17.50 -17.67
N THR A 147 8.82 -17.55 -16.90
CA THR A 147 7.56 -16.82 -17.17
C THR A 147 7.30 -15.75 -16.12
N ASN A 148 6.60 -14.68 -16.51
CA ASN A 148 6.17 -13.57 -15.64
C ASN A 148 7.28 -12.99 -14.74
N LEU A 149 8.55 -13.07 -15.16
CA LEU A 149 9.67 -12.56 -14.35
C LEU A 149 9.64 -11.02 -14.22
N ASP A 150 8.89 -10.34 -15.10
CA ASP A 150 8.73 -8.88 -15.12
C ASP A 150 7.80 -8.34 -14.02
N VAL A 151 6.93 -9.17 -13.43
CA VAL A 151 6.01 -8.70 -12.39
C VAL A 151 6.62 -8.66 -10.99
N VAL A 152 7.81 -9.21 -10.82
CA VAL A 152 8.58 -9.11 -9.57
C VAL A 152 9.43 -7.84 -9.66
N GLN A 153 9.14 -6.86 -8.79
CA GLN A 153 9.80 -5.55 -8.81
C GLN A 153 11.29 -5.62 -8.44
N GLU A 154 11.63 -6.47 -7.47
CA GLU A 154 13.00 -6.63 -6.95
C GLU A 154 13.35 -8.13 -6.80
N PRO A 155 13.56 -8.87 -7.90
CA PRO A 155 13.91 -10.28 -7.83
C PRO A 155 15.33 -10.44 -7.24
N ARG A 156 15.49 -11.41 -6.34
CA ARG A 156 16.80 -11.73 -5.73
C ARG A 156 17.09 -13.22 -5.87
N MET A 157 18.36 -13.56 -6.04
CA MET A 157 18.83 -14.93 -6.02
C MET A 157 19.26 -15.30 -4.61
N ARG A 158 18.79 -16.44 -4.10
CA ARG A 158 19.15 -16.95 -2.78
C ARG A 158 19.75 -18.34 -2.93
N VAL A 159 20.91 -18.58 -2.31
CA VAL A 159 21.61 -19.87 -2.34
C VAL A 159 21.95 -20.31 -0.92
N LYS A 160 21.66 -21.58 -0.61
CA LYS A 160 21.99 -22.20 0.68
C LYS A 160 22.97 -23.34 0.49
N TYR A 161 24.15 -23.24 1.11
CA TYR A 161 25.21 -24.26 1.05
C TYR A 161 25.91 -24.39 2.40
N GLY A 162 26.10 -25.63 2.88
CA GLY A 162 26.81 -25.89 4.14
C GLY A 162 26.20 -25.21 5.37
N GLY A 163 24.87 -25.00 5.39
CA GLY A 163 24.17 -24.29 6.47
C GLY A 163 24.27 -22.77 6.44
N ARG A 164 25.01 -22.20 5.48
CA ARG A 164 25.09 -20.75 5.24
C ARG A 164 24.19 -20.35 4.09
N GLU A 165 23.79 -19.09 4.10
CA GLU A 165 22.85 -18.52 3.16
C GLU A 165 23.37 -17.20 2.62
N SER A 166 23.22 -17.00 1.32
CA SER A 166 23.58 -15.77 0.61
C SER A 166 22.38 -15.30 -0.22
N VAL A 167 22.17 -13.97 -0.26
CA VAL A 167 21.10 -13.27 -1.00
C VAL A 167 21.66 -12.03 -1.67
#